data_AF-A0A2M7AAH3-F1
#
_entry.id   AF-A0A2M7AAH3-F1
#
_cell.length_a   1.000
_cell.length_b   1.000
_cell.length_c   1.000
_cell.angle_alpha   90.00
_cell.angle_beta   90.00
_cell.angle_gamma   90.00
#
_symmetry.space_group_name_H-M   'P 1'
#
loop_
_entity.id
_entity.type
_entity.pdbx_description
1 polymer ?
#
loop_
_entity_poly.entity_id
_entity_poly.type
_entity_poly.pdbx_seq_one_letter_code
_entity_poly.pdbx_strand_id
1 'polypeptide(L)'
;MGIIFIDQSKLYIRDYVTEGERRKYSFHWQDKDNRLIIRWDNARHWPSVSTFPHHKHIGDKKAVSASNETGLKDVLGTIRDAILKVNRA
;
A
#
# COMPACT_ATOMS: atom_id res chain seq x y z
N MET A 1 -11.41 -6.03 -3.69
CA MET A 1 -11.64 -6.68 -2.38
C MET A 1 -11.20 -5.72 -1.27
N GLY A 2 -11.87 -5.69 -0.11
CA GLY A 2 -11.48 -4.86 1.04
C GLY A 2 -11.33 -5.70 2.30
N ILE A 3 -10.33 -5.40 3.13
CA ILE A 3 -10.10 -6.00 4.45
C ILE A 3 -10.29 -4.91 5.50
N ILE A 4 -10.99 -5.21 6.59
CA ILE A 4 -11.10 -4.35 7.78
C ILE A 4 -10.29 -5.02 8.89
N PHE A 5 -9.40 -4.28 9.53
CA PHE A 5 -8.56 -4.78 10.62
C PHE A 5 -9.14 -4.42 12.00
N ILE A 6 -8.54 -4.98 13.06
CA ILE A 6 -9.00 -4.85 14.46
C ILE A 6 -9.02 -3.40 14.98
N ASP A 7 -8.18 -2.52 14.41
CA ASP A 7 -8.10 -1.09 14.73
C ASP A 7 -9.07 -0.25 13.87
N GLN A 8 -9.98 -0.92 13.14
CA GLN A 8 -10.92 -0.34 12.18
C GLN A 8 -10.28 0.30 10.95
N SER A 9 -8.95 0.19 10.78
CA SER A 9 -8.28 0.55 9.54
C SER A 9 -8.69 -0.41 8.41
N LYS A 10 -8.58 0.07 7.17
CA LYS A 10 -9.09 -0.64 5.99
C LYS A 10 -8.01 -0.75 4.92
N LEU A 11 -7.84 -1.93 4.35
CA LEU A 11 -7.01 -2.16 3.17
C LEU A 11 -7.88 -2.50 1.96
N TYR A 12 -7.84 -1.64 0.94
CA TYR A 12 -8.43 -1.93 -0.36
C TYR A 12 -7.38 -2.51 -1.30
N ILE A 13 -7.72 -3.61 -1.96
CA ILE A 13 -6.81 -4.40 -2.78
C ILE A 13 -7.30 -4.40 -4.23
N ARG A 14 -6.40 -3.95 -5.12
CA ARG A 14 -6.45 -4.18 -6.56
C ARG A 14 -5.13 -4.85 -6.94
N ASP A 15 -5.18 -6.04 -7.50
CA ASP A 15 -4.01 -6.80 -7.93
C ASP A 15 -4.44 -7.74 -9.05
N TYR A 16 -3.93 -7.52 -10.27
CA TYR A 16 -4.38 -8.26 -11.44
C TYR A 16 -3.29 -8.29 -12.52
N VAL A 17 -3.41 -9.29 -13.37
CA VAL A 17 -2.60 -9.46 -14.59
C VAL A 17 -3.57 -9.54 -15.76
N THR A 18 -3.26 -8.82 -16.83
CA THR A 18 -3.99 -8.89 -18.09
C THR A 18 -3.06 -9.51 -19.12
N GLU A 19 -3.60 -10.32 -20.03
CA GLU A 19 -2.82 -10.97 -21.08
C GLU A 19 -2.02 -9.94 -21.88
N GLY A 20 -0.72 -10.20 -22.07
CA GLY A 20 0.20 -9.28 -22.74
C GLY A 20 0.60 -8.03 -21.93
N GLU A 21 0.07 -7.82 -20.72
CA GLU A 21 0.43 -6.69 -19.86
C GLU A 21 1.23 -7.11 -18.60
N ARG A 22 2.01 -6.17 -18.07
CA ARG A 22 2.63 -6.33 -16.75
C ARG A 22 1.56 -6.27 -15.66
N ARG A 23 1.75 -7.05 -14.59
CA ARG A 23 0.94 -7.00 -13.35
C ARG A 23 0.71 -5.54 -12.93
N LYS A 24 -0.53 -5.20 -12.58
CA LYS A 24 -0.92 -3.90 -12.03
C LYS A 24 -1.47 -4.11 -10.63
N TYR A 25 -1.02 -3.29 -9.68
CA TYR A 25 -1.52 -3.36 -8.31
C TYR A 25 -1.66 -1.98 -7.66
N SER A 26 -2.58 -1.89 -6.71
CA SER A 26 -2.72 -0.80 -5.75
C SER A 26 -3.24 -1.38 -4.45
N PHE A 27 -2.45 -1.22 -3.38
CA PHE A 27 -2.83 -1.57 -2.02
C PHE A 27 -3.04 -0.28 -1.24
N HIS A 28 -4.29 0.08 -0.93
CA HIS A 28 -4.63 1.35 -0.28
C HIS A 28 -5.03 1.11 1.17
N TRP A 29 -4.14 1.44 2.10
CA TRP A 29 -4.40 1.35 3.54
C TRP A 29 -4.75 2.72 4.12
N GLN A 30 -5.90 2.78 4.79
CA GLN A 30 -6.46 4.00 5.36
C GLN A 30 -6.96 3.75 6.79
N ASP A 31 -7.00 4.80 7.59
CA ASP A 31 -7.53 4.74 8.96
C ASP A 31 -9.06 4.60 8.99
N LYS A 32 -9.62 4.52 10.21
CA LYS A 32 -11.06 4.42 10.44
C LYS A 32 -11.85 5.62 9.89
N ASP A 33 -11.20 6.79 9.80
CA ASP A 33 -11.76 8.05 9.31
C ASP A 33 -11.49 8.23 7.80
N ASN A 34 -11.03 7.17 7.12
CA ASN A 34 -10.70 7.09 5.69
C ASN A 34 -9.54 8.00 5.26
N ARG A 35 -8.66 8.40 6.18
CA ARG A 35 -7.42 9.11 5.84
C ARG A 35 -6.36 8.11 5.39
N LEU A 36 -5.64 8.47 4.33
CA LEU A 36 -4.56 7.65 3.78
C LEU A 36 -3.47 7.44 4.86
N ILE A 37 -3.14 6.19 5.13
CA ILE A 37 -1.95 5.84 5.93
C ILE A 37 -0.80 5.57 4.97
N ILE A 38 -0.92 4.52 4.16
CA ILE A 38 0.03 4.21 3.08
C ILE A 38 -0.73 3.64 1.88
N ARG A 39 -0.32 4.01 0.66
CA ARG A 39 -0.73 3.31 -0.57
C ARG A 39 0.49 2.84 -1.33
N TRP A 40 0.57 1.54 -1.61
CA TRP A 40 1.57 0.94 -2.47
C TRP A 40 1.01 0.78 -3.87
N ASP A 41 1.78 1.19 -4.89
CA ASP A 41 1.32 1.26 -6.28
C ASP A 41 2.49 0.95 -7.23
N ASN A 42 2.18 0.56 -8.47
CA ASN A 42 3.16 0.38 -9.54
C ASN A 42 2.80 1.12 -10.84
N ALA A 43 1.91 2.10 -10.77
CA ALA A 43 1.68 3.05 -11.87
C ALA A 43 2.98 3.78 -12.22
N ARG A 44 3.25 3.92 -13.51
CA ARG A 44 4.52 4.45 -14.05
C ARG A 44 4.60 5.98 -14.02
N HIS A 45 4.17 6.61 -12.92
CA HIS A 45 4.12 8.07 -12.78
C HIS A 45 5.43 8.69 -12.26
N TRP A 46 6.28 7.91 -11.58
CA TRP A 46 7.42 8.44 -10.80
C TRP A 46 8.77 7.83 -11.22
N PRO A 47 9.28 8.15 -12.42
CA PRO A 47 10.50 7.54 -12.97
C PRO A 47 11.78 7.82 -12.16
N SER A 48 11.78 8.85 -11.32
CA SER A 48 12.92 9.20 -10.46
C SER A 48 13.02 8.39 -9.16
N VAL A 49 11.99 7.60 -8.83
CA VAL A 49 12.01 6.74 -7.64
C VAL A 49 12.92 5.53 -7.90
N SER A 50 13.82 5.23 -6.96
CA SER A 50 14.83 4.17 -7.12
C SER A 50 14.24 2.77 -7.39
N THR A 51 13.02 2.50 -6.92
CA THR A 51 12.30 1.25 -7.12
C THR A 51 11.32 1.27 -8.29
N PHE A 52 11.43 2.24 -9.21
CA PHE A 52 10.50 2.40 -10.33
C PHE A 52 10.19 1.08 -11.06
N PRO A 53 8.91 0.75 -11.31
CA PRO A 53 7.73 1.60 -11.12
C PRO A 53 7.10 1.53 -9.72
N HIS A 54 7.66 0.72 -8.83
CA HIS A 54 7.14 0.49 -7.49
C HIS A 54 7.38 1.72 -6.61
N HIS A 55 6.33 2.20 -5.98
CA HIS A 55 6.39 3.33 -5.08
C HIS A 55 5.29 3.22 -4.03
N LYS A 56 5.42 4.01 -2.96
CA LYS A 56 4.37 4.19 -1.98
C LYS A 56 4.09 5.66 -1.70
N HIS A 57 2.84 5.95 -1.39
CA HIS A 57 2.37 7.25 -0.91
C HIS A 57 2.16 7.15 0.61
N ILE A 58 2.69 8.08 1.40
CA ILE A 58 2.65 8.01 2.88
C ILE A 58 1.92 9.23 3.43
N GLY A 59 0.76 9.04 4.07
CA GLY A 59 -0.07 10.11 4.64
C GLY A 59 -0.77 11.02 3.61
N ASP A 60 -0.11 11.30 2.49
CA ASP A 60 -0.58 12.14 1.40
C ASP A 60 -0.30 11.49 0.03
N LYS A 61 -1.21 11.70 -0.92
CA LYS A 61 -1.05 11.22 -2.31
C LYS A 61 0.14 11.85 -3.04
N LYS A 62 0.68 12.98 -2.59
CA LYS A 62 1.87 13.64 -3.15
C LYS A 62 3.16 13.23 -2.45
N ALA A 63 3.08 12.63 -1.26
CA ALA A 63 4.24 12.18 -0.49
C ALA A 63 4.72 10.81 -0.98
N VAL A 64 5.48 10.80 -2.08
CA VAL A 64 5.95 9.59 -2.77
C VAL A 64 7.31 9.14 -2.23
N SER A 65 7.48 7.83 -2.05
CA SER A 65 8.74 7.21 -1.65
C SER A 65 8.96 5.86 -2.34
N ALA A 66 10.22 5.41 -2.37
CA ALA A 66 10.59 4.08 -2.82
C ALA A 66 9.91 3.00 -1.97
N SER A 67 9.63 1.86 -2.59
CA SER A 67 8.96 0.75 -1.94
C SER A 67 9.40 -0.59 -2.52
N ASN A 68 9.75 -1.51 -1.63
CA ASN A 68 10.07 -2.90 -1.95
C ASN A 68 8.89 -3.83 -1.65
N GLU A 69 7.88 -3.35 -0.93
CA GLU A 69 6.66 -4.06 -0.59
C GLU A 69 5.74 -4.10 -1.83
N THR A 70 5.96 -5.08 -2.70
CA THR A 70 5.25 -5.20 -3.99
C THR A 70 4.16 -6.27 -3.99
N GLY A 71 4.16 -7.15 -2.98
CA GLY A 71 3.18 -8.22 -2.82
C GLY A 71 2.23 -7.98 -1.64
N LEU A 72 1.04 -8.60 -1.70
CA LEU A 72 0.05 -8.53 -0.63
C LEU A 72 0.61 -9.04 0.71
N LYS A 73 1.48 -10.06 0.70
CA LYS A 73 2.12 -10.61 1.91
C LYS A 73 2.98 -9.57 2.63
N ASP A 74 3.81 -8.82 1.90
CA ASP A 74 4.70 -7.80 2.47
C ASP A 74 3.90 -6.62 3.03
N VAL A 75 2.84 -6.22 2.31
CA VAL A 75 1.90 -5.19 2.75
C VAL A 75 1.19 -5.60 4.04
N LEU A 76 0.63 -6.81 4.09
CA LEU A 76 -0.03 -7.32 5.29
C LEU A 76 0.94 -7.45 6.48
N GLY A 77 2.19 -7.85 6.23
CA GLY A 77 3.24 -7.86 7.26
C GLY A 77 3.52 -6.46 7.82
N THR A 78 3.63 -5.46 6.93
CA THR A 78 3.82 -4.06 7.32
C THR A 78 2.65 -3.53 8.17
N ILE A 79 1.42 -3.82 7.76
CA ILE A 79 0.21 -3.40 8.47
C ILE A 79 0.14 -4.08 9.85
N ARG A 80 0.37 -5.39 9.92
CA ARG A 80 0.42 -6.15 11.19
C ARG A 80 1.40 -5.50 12.16
N ASP A 81 2.62 -5.22 11.71
CA ASP A 81 3.66 -4.67 12.58
C ASP A 81 3.32 -3.26 13.05
N ALA A 82 2.65 -2.45 12.22
CA ALA A 82 2.16 -1.14 12.62
C ALA A 82 1.05 -1.23 13.69
N ILE A 83 0.05 -2.09 13.49
CA ILE A 83 -1.05 -2.29 14.46
C ILE A 83 -0.53 -2.82 15.80
N LEU A 84 0.38 -3.80 15.77
CA LEU A 84 0.95 -4.37 16.99
C LEU A 84 1.84 -3.39 17.76
N LYS A 85 2.47 -2.41 17.08
CA LYS A 85 3.24 -1.35 17.75
C LYS A 85 2.34 -0.37 18.49
N VAL A 86 1.21 0.02 17.90
CA VAL A 86 0.23 0.91 18.54
C VAL A 86 -0.35 0.27 19.80
N ASN A 87 -0.68 -1.02 19.76
CA ASN A 87 -1.25 -1.73 20.91
C ASN A 87 -0.28 -1.99 22.07
N ARG A 88 1.01 -1.67 21.91
CA ARG A 88 2.04 -1.81 22.96
C ARG A 88 2.40 -0.48 23.62
N ALA A 89 1.88 0.64 23.11
CA ALA A 89 2.06 1.98 23.68
C ALA A 89 0.90 2.31 24.61
#